data_AF-X1CXK6-F1
#
_entry.id   AF-X1CXK6-F1
#
_cell.length_a   1.000
_cell.length_b   1.000
_cell.length_c   1.000
_cell.angle_alpha   90.00
_cell.angle_beta   90.00
_cell.angle_gamma   90.00
#
_symmetry.space_group_name_H-M   'P 1'
#
loop_
_entity.id
_entity.type
_entity.pdbx_description
1 polymer ?
#
loop_
_entity_poly.entity_id
_entity_poly.type
_entity_poly.pdbx_seq_one_letter_code
_entity_poly.pdbx_strand_id
1 'polypeptide(L)'
;MKKLLGPTWVEINLDAIAKNVRNIKKLIGEKKELMAIVKGNAYGHDILEVSSVVLNNGATRLALARLEEGIFLRKAGITVP
;
A
#
# COMPACT_ATOMS: atom_id res chain seq x y z
N MET A 1 14.38 13.17 -10.03
CA MET A 1 13.83 12.06 -10.84
C MET A 1 14.76 10.87 -10.71
N LYS A 2 14.26 9.67 -10.36
CA LYS A 2 15.07 8.44 -10.43
C LYS A 2 15.53 8.28 -11.89
N LYS A 3 16.81 7.95 -12.09
CA LYS A 3 17.35 7.73 -13.44
C LYS A 3 16.73 6.44 -13.99
N LEU A 4 15.86 6.56 -14.99
CA LEU A 4 15.29 5.42 -15.70
C LEU A 4 16.36 4.86 -16.66
N LEU A 5 16.48 3.54 -16.71
CA LEU A 5 17.45 2.85 -17.56
C LEU A 5 16.89 2.54 -18.96
N GLY A 6 15.57 2.62 -19.14
CA GLY A 6 14.89 2.35 -20.40
C GLY A 6 13.73 3.32 -20.65
N PRO A 7 13.13 3.27 -21.86
CA PRO A 7 12.14 4.25 -22.30
C PRO A 7 10.72 4.01 -21.76
N THR A 8 10.48 2.86 -21.11
CA THR A 8 9.14 2.48 -20.64
C THR A 8 9.08 2.51 -19.12
N TRP A 9 8.06 3.16 -18.57
CA TRP A 9 7.81 3.24 -17.14
C TRP A 9 6.32 3.20 -16.83
N VAL A 10 6.00 2.99 -15.56
CA VAL A 10 4.67 3.14 -15.00
C VAL A 10 4.73 4.29 -13.99
N GLU A 11 3.72 5.15 -14.02
CA GLU A 11 3.53 6.20 -13.02
C GLU A 11 2.37 5.80 -12.10
N ILE A 12 2.62 5.83 -10.80
CA ILE A 12 1.62 5.54 -9.77
C ILE A 12 1.31 6.85 -9.04
N ASN A 13 0.05 7.29 -9.11
CA ASN A 13 -0.40 8.46 -8.39
C ASN A 13 -0.72 8.10 -6.93
N LEU A 14 0.20 8.39 -6.02
CA LEU A 14 0.05 8.11 -4.59
C LEU A 14 -1.04 8.97 -3.93
N ASP A 15 -1.28 10.20 -4.40
CA ASP A 15 -2.35 11.06 -3.88
C ASP A 15 -3.74 10.50 -4.19
N ALA A 16 -3.90 9.85 -5.36
CA ALA A 16 -5.12 9.15 -5.72
C ALA A 16 -5.38 7.96 -4.78
N ILE A 17 -4.35 7.18 -4.47
CA ILE A 17 -4.44 6.07 -3.50
C ILE A 17 -4.81 6.62 -2.11
N ALA A 18 -4.13 7.67 -1.65
CA ALA A 18 -4.41 8.31 -0.37
C ALA A 18 -5.87 8.80 -0.29
N LYS A 19 -6.37 9.47 -1.33
CA LYS A 19 -7.77 9.92 -1.43
C LYS A 19 -8.74 8.75 -1.39
N ASN A 20 -8.45 7.65 -2.08
CA ASN A 20 -9.30 6.45 -2.08
C ASN A 20 -9.40 5.84 -0.68
N VAL A 21 -8.28 5.69 0.03
CA VAL A 21 -8.27 5.16 1.39
C VAL A 21 -9.09 6.05 2.33
N ARG A 22 -8.87 7.38 2.31
CA ARG A 22 -9.64 8.32 3.15
C ARG A 22 -11.13 8.27 2.86
N ASN A 23 -11.53 8.14 1.59
CA ASN A 23 -12.92 8.01 1.20
C ASN A 23 -13.55 6.71 1.72
N ILE A 24 -12.85 5.58 1.58
CA ILE A 24 -13.32 4.29 2.12
C ILE A 24 -13.45 4.38 3.64
N LYS A 25 -12.44 4.93 4.32
CA LYS A 25 -12.43 5.11 5.77
C LYS A 25 -13.62 5.95 6.25
N LYS A 26 -13.92 7.06 5.56
CA LYS A 26 -15.10 7.90 5.81
C LYS A 26 -16.42 7.12 5.63
N LEU A 27 -16.51 6.27 4.61
CA LEU A 27 -17.71 5.48 4.32
C LEU A 27 -17.97 4.39 5.38
N ILE A 28 -16.92 3.69 5.82
CA ILE A 28 -17.06 2.63 6.82
C ILE A 28 -17.15 3.19 8.26
N GLY A 29 -16.68 4.42 8.47
CA GLY A 29 -16.65 5.12 9.76
C GLY A 29 -15.40 4.81 10.59
N GLU A 30 -15.01 5.78 11.43
CA GLU A 30 -13.70 5.78 12.12
C GLU A 30 -13.43 4.56 13.01
N LYS A 31 -14.49 4.00 13.62
CA LYS A 31 -14.38 2.85 14.54
C LYS A 31 -14.05 1.53 13.85
N LYS A 32 -14.32 1.39 12.54
CA LYS A 32 -14.08 0.13 11.81
C LYS A 32 -12.65 0.09 11.29
N GLU A 33 -11.95 -1.01 11.51
CA GLU A 33 -10.61 -1.22 10.93
C GLU A 33 -10.69 -1.35 9.39
N LEU A 34 -9.66 -0.88 8.71
CA LEU A 34 -9.49 -1.06 7.27
C LEU A 34 -8.22 -1.87 7.02
N MET A 35 -8.38 -3.02 6.37
CA MET A 35 -7.29 -3.87 5.91
C MET A 35 -7.04 -3.61 4.43
N ALA A 36 -5.88 -3.06 4.09
CA ALA A 36 -5.50 -2.83 2.70
C ALA A 36 -4.86 -4.10 2.11
N ILE A 37 -5.37 -4.57 0.97
CA ILE A 37 -4.81 -5.73 0.29
C ILE A 37 -3.70 -5.27 -0.64
N VAL A 38 -2.47 -5.70 -0.39
CA VAL A 38 -1.27 -5.30 -1.16
C VAL A 38 -0.50 -6.49 -1.73
N LYS A 39 -1.17 -7.63 -1.89
CA LYS A 39 -0.63 -8.81 -2.58
C LYS A 39 -0.18 -8.51 -4.01
N GLY A 40 0.74 -9.31 -4.54
CA GLY A 40 1.22 -9.20 -5.91
C GLY A 40 1.95 -7.89 -6.17
N ASN A 41 2.85 -7.50 -5.26
CA ASN A 41 3.55 -6.21 -5.29
C ASN A 41 2.59 -5.00 -5.29
N ALA A 42 1.63 -4.97 -4.37
CA ALA A 42 0.50 -4.03 -4.39
C ALA A 42 -0.21 -3.99 -5.76
N TYR A 43 -0.58 -5.16 -6.29
CA TYR A 43 -1.21 -5.28 -7.60
C TYR A 43 -0.34 -4.65 -8.72
N GLY A 44 0.99 -4.72 -8.59
CA GLY A 44 1.96 -4.11 -9.51
C GLY A 44 2.27 -2.64 -9.25
N HIS A 45 1.75 -2.02 -8.18
CA HIS A 45 1.87 -0.57 -7.91
C HIS A 45 3.02 -0.20 -6.97
N ASP A 46 3.95 -1.13 -6.69
CA ASP A 46 5.02 -1.04 -5.67
C ASP A 46 4.50 -1.22 -4.25
N ILE A 47 4.85 -2.36 -3.65
CA ILE A 47 4.35 -2.73 -2.33
C ILE A 47 4.84 -1.81 -1.21
N LEU A 48 6.06 -1.25 -1.29
CA LEU A 48 6.58 -0.42 -0.20
C LEU A 48 5.92 0.95 -0.20
N GLU A 49 5.87 1.60 -1.36
CA GLU A 49 5.26 2.93 -1.51
C GLU A 49 3.76 2.85 -1.19
N VAL A 50 3.05 1.87 -1.74
CA VAL A 50 1.60 1.73 -1.49
C VAL A 50 1.32 1.35 -0.04
N SER A 51 2.07 0.43 0.57
CA SER A 51 1.87 0.09 1.99
C SER A 51 2.08 1.31 2.90
N SER A 52 3.09 2.13 2.65
CA SER A 52 3.29 3.38 3.39
C SER A 52 2.09 4.31 3.26
N VAL A 53 1.63 4.54 2.02
CA VAL A 53 0.53 5.46 1.74
C VAL A 53 -0.79 5.01 2.36
N VAL A 54 -1.16 3.73 2.22
CA VAL A 54 -2.45 3.26 2.75
C VAL A 54 -2.48 3.30 4.28
N LEU A 55 -1.37 2.96 4.94
CA LEU A 55 -1.27 3.00 6.40
C LEU A 55 -1.33 4.42 6.93
N ASN A 56 -0.64 5.37 6.29
CA ASN A 56 -0.68 6.79 6.66
C ASN A 56 -2.03 7.46 6.41
N ASN A 57 -2.96 6.80 5.69
CA ASN A 57 -4.24 7.39 5.29
C ASN A 57 -5.48 6.67 5.85
N GLY A 58 -5.29 5.68 6.74
CA GLY A 58 -6.38 5.12 7.55
C GLY A 58 -6.50 3.59 7.53
N ALA A 59 -5.70 2.88 6.74
CA ALA A 59 -5.58 1.43 6.89
C ALA A 59 -4.78 1.11 8.17
N THR A 60 -5.20 0.08 8.91
CA THR A 60 -4.51 -0.36 10.13
C THR A 60 -3.87 -1.74 9.99
N ARG A 61 -4.14 -2.43 8.88
CA ARG A 61 -3.68 -3.80 8.59
C ARG A 61 -3.38 -3.97 7.11
N LEU A 62 -2.53 -4.95 6.79
CA LEU A 62 -2.22 -5.35 5.42
C LEU A 62 -2.59 -6.81 5.17
N ALA A 63 -3.01 -7.12 3.94
CA ALA A 63 -3.23 -8.50 3.50
C ALA A 63 -2.44 -8.82 2.24
N LEU A 64 -1.89 -10.03 2.19
CA LEU A 64 -0.93 -10.51 1.19
C LEU A 64 -1.37 -11.87 0.64
N ALA A 65 -0.75 -12.33 -0.44
CA ALA A 65 -1.02 -13.66 -1.00
C ALA A 65 -0.04 -14.71 -0.48
N ARG A 66 1.19 -14.31 -0.15
CA ARG A 66 2.27 -15.25 0.19
C ARG A 66 3.08 -14.78 1.40
N LEU A 67 3.71 -15.74 2.09
CA LEU A 67 4.53 -15.47 3.27
C LEU A 67 5.76 -14.61 2.95
N GLU A 68 6.36 -14.80 1.78
CA GLU A 68 7.57 -14.08 1.36
C GLU A 68 7.31 -12.57 1.23
N GLU A 69 6.12 -12.17 0.77
CA GLU A 69 5.70 -10.77 0.74
C GLU A 69 5.65 -10.20 2.16
N GLY A 70 5.14 -10.98 3.12
CA GLY A 70 5.06 -10.58 4.53
C GLY A 70 6.44 -10.43 5.16
N ILE A 71 7.32 -11.40 4.92
CA ILE A 71 8.72 -11.34 5.38
C ILE A 71 9.42 -10.11 4.77
N PHE A 72 9.20 -9.82 3.49
CA PHE A 72 9.76 -8.65 2.83
C PHE A 72 9.31 -7.34 3.51
N LEU A 73 8.01 -7.17 3.77
CA LEU A 73 7.49 -5.98 4.45
C LEU A 73 8.01 -5.86 5.89
N ARG A 74 8.11 -6.97 6.61
CA ARG A 74 8.69 -6.99 7.97
C ARG A 74 10.15 -6.55 7.97
N LYS A 75 10.95 -7.03 7.02
CA LYS A 75 12.35 -6.60 6.83
C LYS A 75 12.45 -5.12 6.47
N ALA A 76 11.44 -4.56 5.79
CA ALA A 76 11.33 -3.14 5.49
C ALA A 76 10.81 -2.29 6.67
N GLY A 77 10.58 -2.90 7.85
CA GLY A 77 10.17 -2.18 9.07
C GLY A 77 8.67 -2.00 9.24
N ILE A 78 7.84 -2.59 8.39
CA ILE A 78 6.37 -2.55 8.54
C ILE A 78 5.95 -3.56 9.59
N THR A 79 5.39 -3.09 10.71
CA THR A 79 5.06 -3.91 11.89
C THR A 79 3.57 -4.13 12.10
N VAL A 80 2.71 -3.43 11.36
CA VAL A 80 1.25 -3.61 11.44
C VAL A 80 0.86 -5.04 11.08
N PRO A 81 -0.25 -5.56 11.64
CA PRO A 81 -0.74 -6.89 11.32
C PRO A 81 -0.90 -7.12 9.83
#